data_AF-A0A1Q7IIR5-F1
#
_entry.id   AF-A0A1Q7IIR5-F1
#
_cell.length_a   1.000
_cell.length_b   1.000
_cell.length_c   1.000
_cell.angle_alpha   90.00
_cell.angle_beta   90.00
_cell.angle_gamma   90.00
#
_symmetry.space_group_name_H-M   'P 1'
#
loop_
_entity.id
_entity.type
_entity.pdbx_description
1 polymer ?
#
loop_
_entity_poly.entity_id
_entity_poly.type
_entity_poly.pdbx_seq_one_letter_code
_entity_poly.pdbx_strand_id
1 'polypeptide(L)'
;MTIVASDGPSDVVTFDAPADGKWHPVGSDSTASARVTGDTLQATFREPGGRSDAQTCTVAADQKQMTCRGVLTEPDGQTMTYVDVFDRM
;
A
#
# COMPACT_ATOMS: atom_id res chain seq x y z
N MET A 1 -5.53 2.17 -0.27
CA MET A 1 -4.79 1.23 0.58
C MET A 1 -4.58 1.93 1.91
N THR A 2 -4.82 1.25 3.03
CA THR A 2 -4.77 1.83 4.38
C THR A 2 -3.53 1.29 5.08
N ILE A 3 -2.94 2.04 6.02
CA ILE A 3 -1.95 1.55 6.97
C ILE A 3 -2.36 2.17 8.29
N VAL A 4 -2.55 1.37 9.32
CA VAL A 4 -2.86 1.87 10.66
C VAL A 4 -1.68 1.58 11.59
N ALA A 5 -0.95 2.62 11.97
CA ALA A 5 -0.03 2.58 13.11
C ALA A 5 -0.79 2.98 14.38
N SER A 6 -0.48 2.30 15.49
CA SER A 6 -1.30 2.26 16.70
C SER A 6 -1.27 3.54 17.57
N ASP A 7 -0.50 4.57 17.21
CA ASP A 7 -0.05 5.60 18.17
C ASP A 7 0.05 7.04 17.64
N GLY A 8 -0.57 7.40 16.52
CA GLY A 8 -0.53 8.79 16.02
C GLY A 8 -1.49 9.06 14.87
N PRO A 9 -1.63 10.32 14.39
CA PRO A 9 -2.54 10.66 13.31
C PRO A 9 -2.33 9.70 12.14
N SER A 10 -3.43 9.13 11.69
CA SER A 10 -3.49 8.10 10.66
C SER A 10 -3.05 8.73 9.34
N ASP A 11 -1.76 8.69 9.03
CA ASP A 11 -1.25 9.12 7.74
C ASP A 11 -1.60 8.04 6.70
N VAL A 12 -2.90 7.96 6.37
CA VAL A 12 -3.40 7.15 5.28
C VAL A 12 -3.00 7.84 3.99
N VAL A 13 -1.99 7.29 3.32
CA VAL A 13 -1.58 7.78 2.00
C VAL A 13 -2.47 7.11 0.95
N THR A 14 -3.27 7.92 0.27
CA THR A 14 -3.99 7.50 -0.93
C THR A 14 -3.31 8.12 -2.14
N PHE A 15 -3.05 7.30 -3.16
CA PHE A 15 -2.48 7.75 -4.42
C PHE A 15 -3.20 7.10 -5.60
N ASP A 16 -3.24 7.81 -6.72
CA ASP A 16 -3.70 7.28 -7.99
C ASP A 16 -2.48 6.86 -8.82
N ALA A 17 -2.41 5.59 -9.20
CA ALA A 17 -1.37 5.06 -10.07
C ALA A 17 -1.96 4.05 -11.06
N PRO A 18 -1.54 4.05 -12.34
CA PRO A 18 -1.88 3.00 -13.29
C PRO A 18 -1.47 1.61 -12.76
N ALA A 19 -2.31 0.61 -12.99
CA ALA A 19 -2.06 -0.78 -12.60
C ALA A 19 -1.14 -1.53 -13.59
N ASP A 20 -0.14 -0.85 -14.17
CA ASP A 20 0.75 -1.39 -15.21
C ASP A 20 2.08 -1.94 -14.66
N GLY A 21 2.27 -1.89 -13.34
CA GLY A 21 3.47 -2.33 -12.64
C GLY A 21 4.67 -1.41 -12.80
N LYS A 22 4.50 -0.22 -13.39
CA LYS A 22 5.58 0.77 -13.54
C LYS A 22 5.51 1.80 -12.42
N TRP A 23 6.64 2.48 -12.21
CA TRP A 23 6.71 3.61 -11.30
C TRP A 23 6.16 4.86 -11.96
N HIS A 24 5.26 5.54 -11.27
CA HIS A 24 4.66 6.79 -11.67
C HIS A 24 4.82 7.83 -10.56
N PRO A 25 5.03 9.11 -10.90
CA PRO A 25 4.99 10.18 -9.92
C PRO A 25 3.57 10.32 -9.37
N VAL A 26 3.44 10.46 -8.05
CA VAL A 26 2.14 10.58 -7.35
C VAL A 26 2.07 11.77 -6.40
N GLY A 27 3.07 12.65 -6.42
CA GLY A 27 3.17 13.82 -5.56
C GLY A 27 4.49 14.57 -5.76
N SER A 28 4.79 15.52 -4.88
CA SER A 28 5.85 16.51 -5.06
C SER A 28 7.26 15.96 -5.23
N ASP A 29 7.52 14.70 -4.87
CA ASP A 29 8.71 13.91 -5.27
C ASP A 29 8.50 12.41 -4.94
N SER A 30 7.25 12.00 -4.74
CA SER A 30 6.89 10.63 -4.37
C SER A 30 6.56 9.82 -5.61
N THR A 31 6.87 8.53 -5.57
CA THR A 31 6.56 7.61 -6.67
C THR A 31 5.79 6.41 -6.15
N ALA A 32 4.91 5.88 -6.98
CA ALA A 32 4.21 4.64 -6.69
C ALA A 32 4.21 3.72 -7.90
N SER A 33 4.17 2.42 -7.62
CA SER A 33 3.89 1.40 -8.62
C SER A 33 2.71 0.56 -8.14
N ALA A 34 1.75 0.32 -9.01
CA ALA A 34 0.65 -0.58 -8.75
C ALA A 34 0.56 -1.63 -9.87
N ARG A 35 0.23 -2.86 -9.50
CA ARG A 35 -0.01 -3.95 -10.45
C ARG A 35 -1.19 -4.78 -9.97
N VAL A 36 -2.11 -5.07 -10.86
CA VAL A 36 -3.18 -6.05 -10.61
C VAL A 36 -2.91 -7.30 -11.43
N THR A 37 -3.02 -8.47 -10.81
CA THR A 37 -2.89 -9.78 -11.47
C THR A 37 -3.92 -10.73 -10.86
N GLY A 38 -4.97 -11.04 -11.62
CA GLY A 38 -6.13 -11.77 -11.08
C GLY A 38 -6.77 -10.98 -9.94
N ASP A 39 -6.99 -11.66 -8.81
CA ASP A 39 -7.57 -11.09 -7.59
C ASP A 39 -6.51 -10.47 -6.65
N THR A 40 -5.28 -10.29 -7.13
CA THR A 40 -4.18 -9.74 -6.35
C THR A 40 -3.77 -8.36 -6.84
N LEU A 41 -3.74 -7.39 -5.93
CA LEU A 41 -3.13 -6.07 -6.10
C LEU A 41 -1.78 -6.06 -5.39
N GLN A 42 -0.73 -5.62 -6.08
CA GLN A 42 0.56 -5.30 -5.50
C GLN A 42 0.79 -3.81 -5.67
N ALA A 43 1.09 -3.12 -4.57
CA ALA A 43 1.34 -1.70 -4.55
C ALA A 43 2.65 -1.42 -3.83
N THR A 44 3.39 -0.43 -4.30
CA THR A 44 4.55 0.10 -3.58
C THR A 44 4.57 1.60 -3.72
N PHE A 45 4.81 2.29 -2.62
CA PHE A 45 4.92 3.73 -2.51
C PHE A 45 6.28 4.10 -1.94
N ARG A 46 6.86 5.20 -2.41
CA ARG A 46 8.15 5.71 -1.97
C ARG A 46 8.08 7.22 -1.82
N GLU A 47 8.53 7.71 -0.68
CA GLU A 47 8.64 9.13 -0.38
C GLU A 47 10.08 9.61 -0.51
N PRO A 48 10.24 10.92 -0.75
CA PRO A 48 11.50 11.61 -0.48
C PRO A 48 11.90 11.41 0.98
N GLY A 49 13.18 11.11 1.22
CA GLY A 49 13.67 10.83 2.58
C GLY A 49 13.76 9.35 2.93
N GLY A 50 13.39 8.45 2.02
CA GLY A 50 13.68 7.01 2.14
C GLY A 50 12.57 6.20 2.80
N ARG A 51 11.48 6.85 3.24
CA ARG A 51 10.27 6.13 3.68
C ARG A 51 9.65 5.42 2.49
N SER A 52 9.25 4.17 2.67
CA SER A 52 8.57 3.41 1.64
C SER A 52 7.60 2.41 2.24
N ASP A 53 6.61 2.02 1.46
CA ASP A 53 5.67 1.00 1.87
C ASP A 53 5.31 0.11 0.69
N ALA A 54 5.27 -1.19 0.95
CA ALA A 54 4.93 -2.21 -0.02
C ALA A 54 3.79 -3.07 0.51
N GLN A 55 2.73 -3.23 -0.27
CA GLN A 55 1.56 -4.02 0.11
C GLN A 55 1.11 -4.97 -0.98
N THR A 56 0.62 -6.12 -0.54
CA THR A 56 -0.09 -7.08 -1.38
C THR A 56 -1.49 -7.27 -0.82
N CYS A 57 -2.51 -7.00 -1.63
CA CYS A 57 -3.90 -7.25 -1.33
C CYS A 57 -4.45 -8.40 -2.17
N THR A 58 -5.26 -9.26 -1.56
CA THR A 58 -5.97 -10.33 -2.24
C THR A 58 -7.45 -10.25 -1.92
N VAL A 59 -8.30 -10.29 -2.95
CA VAL A 59 -9.75 -10.41 -2.82
C VAL A 59 -10.12 -11.88 -2.62
N ALA A 60 -10.97 -12.17 -1.65
CA ALA A 60 -11.52 -13.51 -1.42
C ALA A 60 -12.38 -13.95 -2.60
N ALA A 61 -12.47 -15.27 -2.83
CA ALA A 61 -13.20 -15.82 -3.97
C ALA A 61 -14.69 -15.45 -3.98
N ASP A 62 -15.29 -15.24 -2.81
CA ASP A 62 -16.68 -14.78 -2.68
C ASP A 62 -16.86 -13.27 -2.89
N GLN A 63 -15.76 -12.55 -3.15
CA GLN A 63 -15.67 -11.10 -3.32
C GLN A 63 -16.25 -10.29 -2.16
N LYS A 64 -16.35 -10.88 -0.97
CA LYS A 64 -16.88 -10.20 0.22
C LYS A 64 -15.80 -9.54 1.05
N GLN A 65 -14.55 -9.95 0.87
CA GLN A 65 -13.45 -9.46 1.68
C GLN A 65 -12.19 -9.26 0.84
N MET A 66 -11.44 -8.22 1.14
CA MET A 66 -10.08 -8.00 0.67
C MET A 66 -9.14 -7.95 1.87
N THR A 67 -8.09 -8.77 1.85
CA THR A 67 -7.03 -8.73 2.85
C THR A 67 -5.78 -8.15 2.24
N CYS A 68 -5.22 -7.14 2.90
CA CYS A 68 -4.00 -6.47 2.50
C CYS A 68 -2.91 -6.69 3.54
N ARG A 69 -1.71 -7.06 3.11
CA ARG A 69 -0.53 -7.23 3.97
C ARG A 69 0.55 -6.30 3.49
N GLY A 70 1.07 -5.46 4.38
CA GLY A 70 2.08 -4.48 4.01
C GLY A 70 3.28 -4.45 4.94
N VAL A 71 4.33 -3.81 4.41
CA VAL A 71 5.61 -3.57 5.08
C VAL A 71 5.98 -2.12 4.87
N LEU A 72 5.84 -1.33 5.93
CA LEU A 72 6.32 0.04 6.00
C LEU A 72 7.80 0.01 6.40
N THR A 73 8.63 0.76 5.69
CA THR A 73 10.05 0.98 5.98
C THR A 73 10.27 2.45 6.23
N GLU A 74 10.79 2.80 7.41
CA GLU A 74 11.13 4.16 7.80
C GLU A 74 12.52 4.56 7.26
N PRO A 75 12.84 5.87 7.19
CA PRO A 75 14.13 6.37 6.70
C PRO A 75 15.38 5.78 7.37
N ASP A 76 15.27 5.36 8.62
CA ASP A 76 16.36 4.74 9.39
C ASP A 76 16.52 3.23 9.11
N GLY A 77 15.68 2.67 8.24
CA GLY A 77 15.66 1.26 7.87
C GLY A 77 14.83 0.37 8.80
N GLN A 78 14.19 0.93 9.84
CA GLN A 78 13.25 0.16 10.65
C GLN A 78 12.02 -0.22 9.82
N THR A 79 11.54 -1.44 10.03
CA THR A 79 10.38 -1.97 9.31
C THR A 79 9.23 -2.31 10.25
N MET A 80 8.02 -1.96 9.85
CA MET A 80 6.78 -2.37 10.51
C MET A 80 5.91 -3.15 9.53
N THR A 81 5.40 -4.30 9.97
CA THR A 81 4.44 -5.10 9.19
C THR A 81 3.03 -4.86 9.70
N TYR A 82 2.06 -4.80 8.79
CA TYR A 82 0.66 -4.60 9.15
C TYR A 82 -0.28 -5.40 8.23
N VAL A 83 -1.53 -5.53 8.67
CA VAL A 83 -2.60 -6.19 7.92
C VAL A 83 -3.86 -5.35 8.00
N ASP A 84 -4.43 -5.03 6.84
CA ASP A 84 -5.75 -4.41 6.74
C ASP A 84 -6.74 -5.41 6.15
N VAL A 85 -7.97 -5.36 6.65
CA VAL A 85 -9.07 -6.18 6.16
C VAL A 85 -10.22 -5.24 5.79
N PHE A 86 -10.69 -5.37 4.57
CA PHE A 86 -11.80 -4.59 4.03
C PHE A 86 -12.95 -5.54 3.70
N ASP A 87 -14.08 -5.34 4.36
CA ASP A 87 -15.31 -6.06 4.03
C ASP A 87 -16.16 -5.26 3.04
N ARG A 88 -16.79 -5.97 2.11
CA ARG A 88 -17.75 -5.41 1.16
C ARG A 88 -19.12 -5.34 1.84
N MET A 89 -19.60 -4.12 2.08
CA MET A 89 -20.94 -3.84 2.59
C MET A 89 -22.03 -4.08 1.56
#